data_AF-A0A966KDK2-F1
#
_entry.id   AF-A0A966KDK2-F1
#
_cell.length_a   1.000
_cell.length_b   1.000
_cell.length_c   1.000
_cell.angle_alpha   90.00
_cell.angle_beta   90.00
_cell.angle_gamma   90.00
#
_symmetry.space_group_name_H-M   'P 1'
#
loop_
_entity.id
_entity.type
_entity.pdbx_description
1 polymer ?
#
loop_
_entity_poly.entity_id
_entity_poly.type
_entity_poly.pdbx_seq_one_letter_code
_entity_poly.pdbx_strand_id
1 'polypeptide(L)'
;AASPQVITSGSSLARLEAIEIELQRLIAQTEELQYQVDRVVRDGTSRIENLEFRLVELEGGDVSNISETTTLGTLVELEGAIESSIDKVTSEPELAVGEKADFDAASDALANGEYELATDLFQRFSNTYPDSPLNAKALLSRGIAFEELGELKSAARAFLNSYTDFPESGVAPEVMFRLGQTLVDLGQIDAGCQILSQVQIRFPEAQETVLALDAMNDLQCQ
;
A
#
# COMPACT_ATOMS: atom_id res chain seq x y z
N ALA A 1 17.24 24.40 46.89
CA ALA A 1 17.05 23.64 45.64
C ALA A 1 15.67 22.99 45.71
N ALA A 2 14.71 23.47 44.93
CA ALA A 2 13.37 22.91 44.85
C ALA A 2 13.21 22.29 43.46
N SER A 3 13.05 20.97 43.40
CA SER A 3 12.86 20.21 42.18
C SER A 3 11.46 20.51 41.60
N PRO A 4 11.30 20.64 40.27
CA PRO A 4 9.97 20.79 39.67
C PRO A 4 9.28 19.42 39.63
N GLN A 5 8.12 19.32 40.26
CA GLN A 5 7.24 18.16 40.12
C GLN A 5 6.51 18.24 38.79
N VAL A 6 6.64 17.18 37.99
CA VAL A 6 5.99 17.03 36.69
C VAL A 6 4.51 16.71 36.93
N ILE A 7 3.62 17.62 36.55
CA ILE A 7 2.17 17.42 36.51
C ILE A 7 1.85 16.68 35.20
N THR A 8 1.85 15.35 35.21
CA THR A 8 1.61 14.54 33.99
C THR A 8 0.19 13.97 33.92
N SER A 9 -0.45 13.70 35.06
CA SER A 9 -1.78 13.05 35.11
C SER A 9 -2.95 13.96 34.72
N GLY A 10 -2.84 15.27 34.91
CA GLY A 10 -3.85 16.23 34.46
C GLY A 10 -3.88 16.42 32.93
N SER A 11 -2.77 16.14 32.25
CA SER A 11 -2.64 16.37 30.80
C SER A 11 -3.24 15.25 29.94
N SER A 12 -3.19 14.00 30.41
CA SER A 12 -3.77 12.85 29.69
C SER A 12 -5.29 12.83 29.80
N LEU A 13 -5.83 13.14 30.98
CA LEU A 13 -7.28 13.27 31.18
C LEU A 13 -7.85 14.42 30.31
N ALA A 14 -7.18 15.57 30.30
CA ALA A 14 -7.57 16.69 29.45
C ALA A 14 -7.50 16.38 27.95
N ARG A 15 -6.55 15.54 27.52
CA ARG A 15 -6.48 15.05 26.13
C ARG A 15 -7.62 14.10 25.80
N LEU A 16 -7.97 13.18 26.71
CA LEU A 16 -9.11 12.27 26.51
C LEU A 16 -10.43 13.04 26.42
N GLU A 17 -10.62 14.04 27.29
CA GLU A 17 -11.78 14.92 27.27
C GLU A 17 -11.84 15.73 25.95
N ALA A 18 -10.71 16.24 25.48
CA ALA A 18 -10.64 16.93 24.18
C ALA A 18 -10.98 16.00 22.99
N ILE A 19 -10.54 14.74 23.04
CA ILE A 19 -10.86 13.74 22.03
C ILE A 19 -12.36 13.41 22.07
N GLU A 20 -12.96 13.24 23.25
CA GLU A 20 -14.39 12.95 23.40
C GLU A 20 -15.25 14.08 22.82
N ILE A 21 -14.88 15.33 23.08
CA ILE A 21 -15.56 16.51 22.51
C ILE A 21 -15.44 16.51 20.98
N GLU A 22 -14.26 16.22 20.43
CA GLU A 22 -14.09 16.21 18.98
C GLU A 22 -14.82 15.03 18.32
N LEU A 23 -14.89 13.87 18.96
CA LEU A 23 -15.69 12.74 18.49
C LEU A 23 -17.17 13.09 18.44
N GLN A 24 -17.71 13.72 19.49
CA GLN A 24 -19.09 14.20 19.49
C GLN A 24 -19.34 15.23 18.38
N ARG A 25 -18.38 16.12 18.13
CA ARG A 25 -18.44 17.11 17.06
C ARG A 25 -18.46 16.45 15.67
N LEU A 26 -17.61 15.46 15.45
CA LEU A 26 -17.54 14.72 14.18
C LEU A 26 -18.81 13.90 13.92
N ILE A 27 -19.39 13.29 14.96
CA ILE A 27 -20.67 12.59 14.85
C ILE A 27 -21.76 13.58 14.41
N ALA A 28 -21.87 14.74 15.07
CA ALA A 28 -22.84 15.76 14.70
C ALA A 28 -22.65 16.27 13.26
N GLN A 29 -21.41 16.47 12.81
CA GLN A 29 -21.12 16.84 11.42
C GLN A 29 -21.50 15.73 10.42
N THR A 30 -21.29 14.47 10.79
CA THR A 30 -21.65 13.33 9.93
C THR A 30 -23.15 13.21 9.78
N GLU A 31 -23.91 13.36 10.87
CA GLU A 31 -25.38 13.37 10.85
C GLU A 31 -25.93 14.55 10.03
N GLU A 32 -25.34 15.74 10.18
CA GLU A 32 -25.70 16.91 9.37
C GLU A 32 -25.45 16.65 7.88
N LEU A 33 -24.29 16.10 7.54
CA LEU A 33 -23.94 15.79 6.15
C LEU A 33 -24.86 14.72 5.55
N GLN A 34 -25.16 13.67 6.31
CA GLN A 34 -26.12 12.63 5.89
C GLN A 34 -27.49 13.24 5.61
N TYR A 35 -27.99 14.10 6.50
CA TYR A 35 -29.26 14.80 6.29
C TYR A 35 -29.24 15.71 5.06
N GLN A 36 -28.13 16.43 4.82
CA GLN A 36 -27.97 17.28 3.64
C GLN A 36 -27.97 16.45 2.35
N VAL A 37 -27.24 15.33 2.32
CA VAL A 37 -27.21 14.41 1.16
C VAL A 37 -28.60 13.86 0.88
N ASP A 38 -29.29 13.35 1.90
CA ASP A 38 -30.67 12.86 1.81
C ASP A 38 -31.63 13.89 1.22
N ARG A 39 -31.48 15.16 1.64
CA ARG A 39 -32.31 16.26 1.14
C ARG A 39 -32.01 16.56 -0.32
N VAL A 40 -30.75 16.60 -0.70
CA VAL A 40 -30.31 16.85 -2.09
C VAL A 40 -30.75 15.72 -3.01
N VAL A 41 -30.62 14.46 -2.58
CA VAL A 41 -31.06 13.29 -3.33
C VAL A 41 -32.56 13.33 -3.59
N ARG A 42 -33.37 13.59 -2.55
CA ARG A 42 -34.82 13.70 -2.71
C ARG A 42 -35.21 14.86 -3.63
N ASP A 43 -34.64 16.06 -3.42
CA ASP A 43 -34.89 17.23 -4.28
C ASP A 43 -34.50 16.95 -5.74
N GLY A 44 -33.31 16.40 -5.95
CA GLY A 44 -32.81 16.05 -7.28
C GLY A 44 -33.71 15.03 -7.98
N THR A 45 -34.13 13.97 -7.27
CA THR A 45 -35.00 12.93 -7.83
C THR A 45 -36.35 13.53 -8.23
N SER A 46 -36.99 14.31 -7.37
CA SER A 46 -38.26 14.98 -7.70
C SER A 46 -38.15 15.97 -8.86
N ARG A 47 -36.99 16.64 -9.00
CA ARG A 47 -36.75 17.53 -10.14
C ARG A 47 -36.56 16.75 -11.44
N ILE A 48 -35.89 15.61 -11.40
CA ILE A 48 -35.75 14.73 -12.57
C ILE A 48 -37.11 14.18 -12.98
N GLU A 49 -37.91 13.65 -12.04
CA GLU A 49 -39.29 13.20 -12.30
C GLU A 49 -40.12 14.28 -13.00
N ASN A 50 -40.02 15.54 -12.54
CA ASN A 50 -40.74 16.65 -13.15
C ASN A 50 -40.25 16.96 -14.59
N LEU A 51 -38.94 16.88 -14.83
CA LEU A 51 -38.36 17.10 -16.15
C LEU A 51 -38.73 15.98 -17.13
N GLU A 52 -38.73 14.73 -16.69
CA GLU A 52 -39.14 13.57 -17.49
C GLU A 52 -40.59 13.69 -17.93
N PHE A 53 -41.49 14.04 -17.00
CA PHE A 53 -42.90 14.30 -17.32
C PHE A 53 -43.05 15.38 -18.40
N ARG A 54 -42.36 16.52 -18.24
CA ARG A 54 -42.43 17.64 -19.18
C ARG A 54 -41.83 17.30 -20.54
N LEU A 55 -40.77 16.49 -20.57
CA LEU A 55 -40.13 16.04 -21.81
C LEU A 55 -41.10 15.17 -22.62
N VAL A 56 -41.75 14.20 -21.98
CA VAL A 56 -42.72 13.30 -22.64
C VAL A 56 -43.92 14.08 -23.19
N GLU A 57 -44.43 15.06 -22.43
CA GLU A 57 -45.51 15.94 -22.90
C GLU A 57 -45.10 16.76 -24.14
N LEU A 58 -43.86 17.26 -24.18
CA LEU A 58 -43.34 18.03 -25.32
C LEU A 58 -43.03 17.16 -26.54
N GLU A 59 -42.57 15.93 -26.33
CA GLU A 59 -42.24 14.97 -27.40
C GLU A 59 -43.48 14.22 -27.93
N GLY A 60 -44.66 14.46 -27.34
CA GLY A 60 -45.92 13.84 -27.75
C GLY A 60 -46.03 12.36 -27.37
N GLY A 61 -45.25 11.92 -26.38
CA GLY A 61 -45.27 10.56 -25.85
C GLY A 61 -46.41 10.33 -24.84
N ASP A 62 -46.66 9.07 -24.51
CA ASP A 62 -47.62 8.68 -23.48
C ASP A 62 -46.95 8.64 -22.11
N VAL A 63 -47.38 9.52 -21.21
CA VAL A 63 -46.92 9.67 -19.82
C VAL A 63 -47.10 8.37 -19.02
N SER A 64 -48.04 7.51 -19.42
CA SER A 64 -48.30 6.22 -18.76
C SER A 64 -47.14 5.22 -18.90
N ASN A 65 -46.18 5.48 -19.79
CA ASN A 65 -45.00 4.63 -20.01
C ASN A 65 -43.75 5.13 -19.27
N ILE A 66 -43.85 6.19 -18.45
CA ILE A 66 -42.74 6.66 -17.62
C ILE A 66 -42.64 5.71 -16.41
N SER A 67 -41.58 4.90 -16.36
CA SER A 67 -41.23 4.09 -15.19
C SER A 67 -40.80 4.97 -14.00
N GLU A 68 -40.83 4.43 -12.78
CA GLU A 68 -40.32 5.14 -11.60
C GLU A 68 -38.87 5.60 -11.82
N THR A 69 -38.63 6.90 -11.71
CA THR A 69 -37.30 7.50 -11.83
C THR A 69 -36.39 6.89 -10.76
N THR A 70 -35.24 6.36 -11.18
CA THR A 70 -34.26 5.83 -10.23
C THR A 70 -33.77 6.96 -9.33
N THR A 71 -33.91 6.78 -8.02
CA THR A 71 -33.45 7.74 -7.01
C THR A 71 -31.95 8.00 -7.18
N LEU A 72 -31.58 9.29 -7.25
CA LEU A 72 -30.18 9.70 -7.35
C LEU A 72 -29.39 9.16 -6.14
N GLY A 73 -28.33 8.40 -6.38
CA GLY A 73 -27.55 7.81 -5.29
C GLY A 73 -28.10 6.52 -4.71
N THR A 74 -29.16 5.94 -5.29
CA THR A 74 -29.46 4.53 -5.07
C THR A 74 -28.41 3.71 -5.78
N LEU A 75 -27.63 2.96 -4.99
CA LEU A 75 -26.82 1.85 -5.47
C LEU A 75 -27.79 0.79 -6.00
N VAL A 76 -28.24 0.97 -7.24
CA VAL A 76 -28.92 -0.09 -8.01
C VAL A 76 -28.00 -1.31 -7.92
N GLU A 77 -28.57 -2.41 -7.40
CA GLU A 77 -27.91 -3.68 -7.11
C GLU A 77 -26.72 -3.97 -8.05
N LEU A 78 -25.52 -3.70 -7.53
CA LEU A 78 -24.25 -4.12 -8.12
C LEU A 78 -23.98 -5.61 -7.87
N GLU A 79 -24.98 -6.39 -7.44
CA GLU A 79 -24.83 -7.81 -7.12
C GLU A 79 -24.40 -8.66 -8.33
N GLY A 80 -24.58 -8.18 -9.56
CA GLY A 80 -24.16 -8.91 -10.78
C GLY A 80 -22.82 -8.48 -11.39
N ALA A 81 -22.22 -7.36 -10.98
CA ALA A 81 -21.01 -6.81 -11.61
C ALA A 81 -19.75 -6.95 -10.74
N ILE A 82 -19.91 -7.36 -9.48
CA ILE A 82 -18.81 -7.52 -8.54
C ILE A 82 -18.12 -8.90 -8.74
N GLU A 83 -18.81 -9.96 -9.13
CA GLU A 83 -18.19 -11.30 -9.29
C GLU A 83 -17.07 -11.35 -10.34
N SER A 84 -17.11 -10.51 -11.38
CA SER A 84 -16.05 -10.51 -12.41
C SER A 84 -14.92 -9.48 -12.15
N SER A 85 -15.03 -8.66 -11.11
CA SER A 85 -14.06 -7.59 -10.80
C SER A 85 -13.27 -7.83 -9.51
N ILE A 86 -13.63 -8.85 -8.71
CA ILE A 86 -12.88 -9.24 -7.51
C ILE A 86 -11.52 -9.88 -7.84
N ASP A 87 -11.31 -10.37 -9.07
CA ASP A 87 -10.03 -10.99 -9.47
C ASP A 87 -8.89 -10.00 -9.78
N LYS A 88 -9.10 -8.68 -9.64
CA LYS A 88 -8.01 -7.71 -9.81
C LYS A 88 -8.13 -6.44 -8.97
N VAL A 89 -8.69 -6.54 -7.78
CA VAL A 89 -8.33 -5.61 -6.70
C VAL A 89 -7.38 -6.37 -5.81
N THR A 90 -6.09 -6.31 -6.13
CA THR A 90 -5.07 -6.39 -5.09
C THR A 90 -5.45 -5.31 -4.10
N SER A 91 -6.09 -5.68 -2.99
CA SER A 91 -6.24 -4.79 -1.85
C SER A 91 -4.83 -4.56 -1.31
N GLU A 92 -4.09 -3.69 -1.99
CA GLU A 92 -2.97 -3.01 -1.37
C GLU A 92 -3.53 -2.46 -0.07
N PRO A 93 -2.96 -2.84 1.10
CA PRO A 93 -3.46 -2.34 2.36
C PRO A 93 -3.50 -0.81 2.29
N GLU A 94 -4.59 -0.20 2.72
CA GLU A 94 -4.70 1.26 2.73
C GLU A 94 -3.59 1.82 3.62
N LEU A 95 -2.52 2.31 2.99
CA LEU A 95 -1.38 2.90 3.66
C LEU A 95 -1.81 4.23 4.26
N ALA A 96 -1.28 4.55 5.45
CA ALA A 96 -1.46 5.89 5.97
C ALA A 96 -0.86 6.92 4.98
N VAL A 97 -1.48 8.09 4.82
CA VAL A 97 -1.00 9.10 3.85
C VAL A 97 0.48 9.45 4.08
N GLY A 98 0.93 9.48 5.33
CA GLY A 98 2.35 9.70 5.67
C GLY A 98 3.25 8.52 5.32
N GLU A 99 2.77 7.28 5.49
CA GLU A 99 3.52 6.07 5.12
C GLU A 99 3.79 6.03 3.62
N LYS A 100 2.75 6.21 2.82
CA LYS A 100 2.90 6.24 1.36
C LYS A 100 3.86 7.36 0.93
N ALA A 101 3.70 8.57 1.48
CA ALA A 101 4.55 9.70 1.14
C ALA A 101 6.02 9.47 1.49
N ASP A 102 6.31 8.89 2.66
CA ASP A 102 7.68 8.59 3.10
C ASP A 102 8.32 7.48 2.24
N PHE A 103 7.55 6.46 1.84
CA PHE A 103 8.03 5.42 0.92
C PHE A 103 8.30 5.97 -0.49
N ASP A 104 7.39 6.79 -1.00
CA ASP A 104 7.50 7.39 -2.33
C ASP A 104 8.74 8.32 -2.37
N ALA A 105 8.97 9.13 -1.32
CA ALA A 105 10.16 9.98 -1.22
C ALA A 105 11.48 9.17 -1.19
N ALA A 106 11.51 8.03 -0.48
CA ALA A 106 12.66 7.13 -0.48
C ALA A 106 12.90 6.50 -1.87
N SER A 107 11.81 6.15 -2.55
CA SER A 107 11.85 5.59 -3.91
C SER A 107 12.32 6.60 -4.95
N ASP A 108 11.90 7.86 -4.83
CA ASP A 108 12.35 8.96 -5.68
C ASP A 108 13.86 9.21 -5.53
N ALA A 109 14.37 9.22 -4.30
CA ALA A 109 15.81 9.34 -4.05
C ALA A 109 16.59 8.21 -4.73
N LEU A 110 16.10 6.96 -4.65
CA LEU A 110 16.71 5.82 -5.34
C LEU A 110 16.68 6.01 -6.87
N ALA A 111 15.54 6.41 -7.43
CA ALA A 111 15.38 6.63 -8.86
C ALA A 111 16.26 7.76 -9.41
N ASN A 112 16.55 8.77 -8.58
CA ASN A 112 17.42 9.89 -8.91
C ASN A 112 18.92 9.58 -8.74
N GLY A 113 19.28 8.38 -8.30
CA GLY A 113 20.66 7.98 -8.03
C GLY A 113 21.23 8.54 -6.72
N GLU A 114 20.38 9.06 -5.84
CA GLU A 114 20.76 9.59 -4.54
C GLU A 114 20.84 8.45 -3.51
N TYR A 115 21.72 7.48 -3.77
CA TYR A 115 21.70 6.18 -3.08
C TYR A 115 21.94 6.29 -1.57
N GLU A 116 22.84 7.16 -1.10
CA GLU A 116 23.05 7.40 0.33
C GLU A 116 21.75 7.87 1.00
N LEU A 117 21.10 8.88 0.40
CA LEU A 117 19.82 9.40 0.88
C LEU A 117 18.73 8.32 0.86
N ALA A 118 18.65 7.53 -0.22
CA ALA A 118 17.68 6.45 -0.34
C ALA A 118 17.85 5.42 0.79
N THR A 119 19.09 5.02 1.11
CA THR A 119 19.34 4.05 2.19
C THR A 119 18.86 4.55 3.56
N ASP A 120 19.06 5.84 3.84
CA ASP A 120 18.63 6.49 5.08
C ASP A 120 17.10 6.63 5.14
N LEU A 121 16.48 7.03 4.03
CA LEU A 121 15.03 7.17 3.94
C LEU A 121 14.31 5.83 4.08
N PHE A 122 14.77 4.76 3.43
CA PHE A 122 14.18 3.42 3.61
C PHE A 122 14.39 2.88 5.03
N GLN A 123 15.55 3.13 5.66
CA GLN A 123 15.76 2.75 7.06
C GLN A 123 14.81 3.51 8.00
N ARG A 124 14.61 4.81 7.74
CA ARG A 124 13.66 5.64 8.50
C ARG A 124 12.24 5.15 8.30
N PHE A 125 11.86 4.78 7.08
CA PHE A 125 10.55 4.21 6.75
C PHE A 125 10.28 2.96 7.62
N SER A 126 11.18 1.97 7.60
CA SER A 126 10.99 0.75 8.39
C SER A 126 10.99 0.98 9.90
N ASN A 127 11.72 1.99 10.39
CA ASN A 127 11.68 2.36 11.82
C ASN A 127 10.38 3.07 12.21
N THR A 128 9.81 3.85 11.29
CA THR A 128 8.60 4.66 11.53
C THR A 128 7.33 3.83 11.36
N TYR A 129 7.36 2.89 10.42
CA TYR A 129 6.24 2.03 10.04
C TYR A 129 6.63 0.55 10.13
N PRO A 130 6.94 0.01 11.33
CA PRO A 130 7.43 -1.38 11.47
C PRO A 130 6.42 -2.45 11.03
N ASP A 131 5.13 -2.13 11.07
CA ASP A 131 4.04 -3.03 10.65
C ASP A 131 3.60 -2.79 9.19
N SER A 132 4.32 -1.94 8.45
CA SER A 132 4.00 -1.62 7.06
C SER A 132 4.07 -2.86 6.16
N PRO A 133 3.06 -3.09 5.29
CA PRO A 133 3.16 -4.12 4.25
C PRO A 133 4.24 -3.82 3.21
N LEU A 134 4.73 -2.57 3.14
CA LEU A 134 5.80 -2.17 2.22
C LEU A 134 7.19 -2.46 2.77
N ASN A 135 7.34 -2.95 4.01
CA ASN A 135 8.67 -3.16 4.59
C ASN A 135 9.54 -4.14 3.81
N ALA A 136 8.95 -5.20 3.25
CA ALA A 136 9.67 -6.11 2.35
C ALA A 136 10.24 -5.34 1.14
N LYS A 137 9.41 -4.50 0.50
CA LYS A 137 9.83 -3.69 -0.64
C LYS A 137 10.85 -2.62 -0.24
N ALA A 138 10.69 -1.99 0.93
CA ALA A 138 11.63 -1.00 1.45
C ALA A 138 13.02 -1.61 1.69
N LEU A 139 13.07 -2.82 2.26
CA LEU A 139 14.33 -3.53 2.50
C LEU A 139 14.98 -3.99 1.19
N LEU A 140 14.20 -4.47 0.22
CA LEU A 140 14.67 -4.72 -1.15
C LEU A 140 15.29 -3.45 -1.76
N SER A 141 14.54 -2.35 -1.81
CA SER A 141 15.00 -1.09 -2.40
C SER A 141 16.22 -0.52 -1.70
N ARG A 142 16.31 -0.65 -0.36
CA ARG A 142 17.50 -0.30 0.41
C ARG A 142 18.70 -1.17 0.06
N GLY A 143 18.49 -2.47 -0.15
CA GLY A 143 19.55 -3.38 -0.61
C GLY A 143 20.08 -2.97 -1.98
N ILE A 144 19.20 -2.66 -2.93
CA ILE A 144 19.57 -2.15 -4.26
C ILE A 144 20.38 -0.86 -4.14
N ALA A 145 19.96 0.09 -3.30
CA ALA A 145 20.72 1.31 -3.06
C ALA A 145 22.14 1.03 -2.53
N PHE A 146 22.30 0.04 -1.64
CA PHE A 146 23.63 -0.38 -1.18
C PHE A 146 24.46 -1.09 -2.27
N GLU A 147 23.84 -1.86 -3.16
CA GLU A 147 24.55 -2.46 -4.32
C GLU A 147 25.13 -1.36 -5.21
N GLU A 148 24.35 -0.32 -5.49
CA GLU A 148 24.77 0.83 -6.29
C GLU A 148 25.89 1.65 -5.62
N LEU A 149 25.94 1.68 -4.29
CA LEU A 149 27.06 2.26 -3.52
C LEU A 149 28.30 1.35 -3.47
N GLY A 150 28.21 0.11 -3.96
CA GLY A 150 29.26 -0.90 -3.81
C GLY A 150 29.38 -1.47 -2.39
N GLU A 151 28.41 -1.18 -1.51
CA GLU A 151 28.36 -1.67 -0.13
C GLU A 151 27.73 -3.07 -0.06
N LEU A 152 28.34 -4.05 -0.73
CA LEU A 152 27.77 -5.39 -0.90
C LEU A 152 27.43 -6.09 0.43
N LYS A 153 28.18 -5.84 1.51
CA LYS A 153 27.87 -6.39 2.85
C LYS A 153 26.57 -5.80 3.42
N SER A 154 26.34 -4.51 3.23
CA SER A 154 25.13 -3.82 3.65
C SER A 154 23.94 -4.27 2.81
N ALA A 155 24.13 -4.42 1.49
CA ALA A 155 23.14 -4.94 0.56
C ALA A 155 22.68 -6.37 0.94
N ALA A 156 23.64 -7.30 1.11
CA ALA A 156 23.33 -8.68 1.50
C ALA A 156 22.55 -8.75 2.82
N ARG A 157 22.86 -7.87 3.79
CA ARG A 157 22.09 -7.79 5.04
C ARG A 157 20.67 -7.29 4.81
N ALA A 158 20.48 -6.27 3.98
CA ALA A 158 19.16 -5.73 3.68
C ALA A 158 18.27 -6.78 2.99
N PHE A 159 18.81 -7.50 2.00
CA PHE A 159 18.10 -8.60 1.33
C PHE A 159 17.80 -9.75 2.29
N LEU A 160 18.77 -10.17 3.11
CA LEU A 160 18.55 -11.21 4.11
C LEU A 160 17.43 -10.83 5.09
N ASN A 161 17.41 -9.59 5.59
CA ASN A 161 16.36 -9.11 6.46
C ASN A 161 15.00 -9.12 5.74
N SER A 162 14.94 -8.63 4.50
CA SER A 162 13.71 -8.64 3.71
C SER A 162 13.13 -10.04 3.58
N TYR A 163 13.97 -11.05 3.30
CA TYR A 163 13.50 -12.42 3.14
C TYR A 163 13.17 -13.10 4.47
N THR A 164 13.98 -12.87 5.51
CA THR A 164 13.79 -13.49 6.82
C THR A 164 12.53 -12.99 7.50
N ASP A 165 12.27 -11.68 7.40
CA ASP A 165 11.12 -11.05 8.05
C ASP A 165 9.84 -11.18 7.21
N PHE A 166 9.97 -11.22 5.87
CA PHE A 166 8.83 -11.26 4.94
C PHE A 166 8.97 -12.35 3.85
N PRO A 167 9.06 -13.64 4.22
CA PRO A 167 9.36 -14.74 3.29
C PRO A 167 8.26 -15.00 2.24
N GLU A 168 7.03 -14.56 2.51
CA GLU A 168 5.86 -14.72 1.63
C GLU A 168 5.53 -13.44 0.85
N SER A 169 6.37 -12.40 0.96
CA SER A 169 6.15 -11.15 0.22
C SER A 169 6.28 -11.34 -1.28
N GLY A 170 5.55 -10.53 -2.07
CA GLY A 170 5.63 -10.58 -3.53
C GLY A 170 7.03 -10.28 -4.11
N VAL A 171 7.91 -9.66 -3.30
CA VAL A 171 9.31 -9.37 -3.66
C VAL A 171 10.28 -10.47 -3.21
N ALA A 172 9.82 -11.49 -2.48
CA ALA A 172 10.67 -12.54 -1.94
C ALA A 172 11.51 -13.30 -2.99
N PRO A 173 11.00 -13.60 -4.21
CA PRO A 173 11.82 -14.20 -5.27
C PRO A 173 12.99 -13.30 -5.68
N GLU A 174 12.75 -12.01 -5.92
CA GLU A 174 13.78 -11.03 -6.28
C GLU A 174 14.81 -10.87 -5.17
N VAL A 175 14.35 -10.74 -3.94
CA VAL A 175 15.23 -10.61 -2.77
C VAL A 175 16.15 -11.82 -2.61
N MET A 176 15.62 -13.05 -2.73
CA MET A 176 16.46 -14.26 -2.61
C MET A 176 17.47 -14.36 -3.75
N PHE A 177 17.05 -14.06 -4.98
CA PHE A 177 17.94 -14.04 -6.13
C PHE A 177 19.08 -13.04 -5.96
N ARG A 178 18.76 -11.78 -5.62
CA ARG A 178 19.75 -10.72 -5.36
C ARG A 178 20.68 -11.11 -4.21
N LEU A 179 20.15 -11.60 -3.09
CA LEU A 179 20.98 -12.09 -1.98
C LEU A 179 22.01 -13.13 -2.45
N GLY A 180 21.58 -14.10 -3.27
CA GLY A 180 22.48 -15.09 -3.87
C GLY A 180 23.59 -14.46 -4.70
N GLN A 181 23.24 -13.52 -5.58
CA GLN A 181 24.21 -12.78 -6.40
C GLN A 181 25.17 -11.93 -5.55
N THR A 182 24.65 -11.14 -4.61
CA THR A 182 25.49 -10.31 -3.73
C THR A 182 26.47 -11.15 -2.92
N LEU A 183 26.09 -12.37 -2.51
CA LEU A 183 27.00 -13.30 -1.81
C LEU A 183 28.12 -13.80 -2.73
N VAL A 184 27.82 -14.10 -3.99
CA VAL A 184 28.83 -14.45 -5.00
C VAL A 184 29.79 -13.29 -5.22
N ASP A 185 29.28 -12.06 -5.34
CA ASP A 185 30.09 -10.86 -5.52
C ASP A 185 30.99 -10.55 -4.30
N LEU A 186 30.55 -10.96 -3.11
CA LEU A 186 31.34 -10.94 -1.89
C LEU A 186 32.40 -12.07 -1.82
N GLY A 187 32.49 -12.93 -2.84
CA GLY A 187 33.38 -14.08 -2.91
C GLY A 187 32.89 -15.32 -2.16
N GLN A 188 31.65 -15.30 -1.64
CA GLN A 188 31.04 -16.42 -0.94
C GLN A 188 30.27 -17.31 -1.92
N ILE A 189 30.98 -17.85 -2.92
CA ILE A 189 30.39 -18.57 -4.05
C ILE A 189 29.53 -19.75 -3.58
N ASP A 190 30.05 -20.59 -2.67
CA ASP A 190 29.30 -21.76 -2.16
C ASP A 190 27.97 -21.37 -1.49
N ALA A 191 27.98 -20.29 -0.70
CA ALA A 191 26.79 -19.78 -0.05
C ALA A 191 25.81 -19.16 -1.06
N GLY A 192 26.33 -18.41 -2.03
CA GLY A 192 25.54 -17.84 -3.12
C GLY A 192 24.83 -18.92 -3.95
N CYS A 193 25.57 -19.95 -4.38
CA CYS A 193 25.01 -21.12 -5.08
C CYS A 193 23.90 -21.81 -4.27
N GLN A 194 24.10 -21.99 -2.97
CA GLN A 194 23.06 -22.56 -2.10
C GLN A 194 21.80 -21.70 -2.08
N ILE A 195 21.91 -20.38 -1.93
CA ILE A 195 20.75 -19.48 -1.93
C ILE A 195 20.07 -19.47 -3.30
N LEU A 196 20.82 -19.38 -4.39
CA LEU A 196 20.27 -19.41 -5.76
C LEU A 196 19.50 -20.71 -6.03
N SER A 197 20.01 -21.87 -5.55
CA SER A 197 19.30 -23.15 -5.69
C SER A 197 17.94 -23.16 -4.99
N GLN A 198 17.81 -22.41 -3.89
CA GLN A 198 16.55 -22.32 -3.15
C GLN A 198 15.51 -21.46 -3.87
N VAL A 199 15.92 -20.55 -4.77
CA VAL A 199 14.99 -19.73 -5.56
C VAL A 199 14.08 -20.64 -6.40
N GLN A 200 14.67 -21.60 -7.12
CA GLN A 200 13.91 -22.57 -7.92
C GLN A 200 12.97 -23.43 -7.06
N ILE A 201 13.44 -23.86 -5.89
CA ILE A 201 12.67 -24.76 -5.01
C ILE A 201 11.48 -24.03 -4.39
N ARG A 202 11.68 -22.77 -3.97
CA ARG A 202 10.66 -22.00 -3.24
C ARG A 202 9.73 -21.21 -4.16
N PHE A 203 10.22 -20.79 -5.32
CA PHE A 203 9.50 -19.93 -6.25
C PHE A 203 9.53 -20.49 -7.69
N PRO A 204 9.08 -21.73 -7.92
CA PRO A 204 9.25 -22.43 -9.20
C PRO A 204 8.62 -21.71 -10.41
N GLU A 205 7.63 -20.86 -10.19
CA GLU A 205 6.91 -20.12 -11.23
C GLU A 205 7.38 -18.65 -11.39
N ALA A 206 8.28 -18.19 -10.52
CA ALA A 206 8.78 -16.82 -10.55
C ALA A 206 9.81 -16.61 -11.67
N GLN A 207 9.87 -15.40 -12.24
CA GLN A 207 10.82 -15.08 -13.31
C GLN A 207 12.28 -15.22 -12.85
N GLU A 208 12.52 -14.93 -11.58
CA GLU A 208 13.80 -15.03 -10.89
C GLU A 208 14.33 -16.46 -10.83
N THR A 209 13.47 -17.48 -10.96
CA THR A 209 13.92 -18.87 -11.03
C THR A 209 14.74 -19.13 -12.27
N VAL A 210 14.36 -18.56 -13.42
CA VAL A 210 15.15 -18.70 -14.65
C VAL A 210 16.49 -17.99 -14.49
N LEU A 211 16.47 -16.77 -13.93
CA LEU A 211 17.69 -15.99 -13.69
C LEU A 211 18.65 -16.68 -12.71
N ALA A 212 18.11 -17.30 -11.65
CA ALA A 212 18.90 -18.04 -10.67
C ALA A 212 19.57 -19.26 -11.29
N LEU A 213 18.87 -20.00 -12.16
CA LEU A 213 19.43 -21.15 -12.87
C LEU A 213 20.54 -20.75 -13.84
N ASP A 214 20.34 -19.67 -14.60
CA ASP A 214 21.36 -19.14 -15.50
C ASP A 214 22.61 -18.73 -14.72
N ALA A 215 22.45 -17.99 -13.61
CA ALA A 215 23.55 -17.62 -12.73
C ALA A 215 24.28 -18.85 -12.15
N MET A 216 23.54 -19.88 -11.73
CA MET A 216 24.14 -21.12 -11.22
C MET A 216 24.95 -21.87 -12.28
N ASN A 217 24.46 -21.90 -13.53
CA ASN A 217 25.17 -22.53 -14.65
C ASN A 217 26.48 -21.79 -14.96
N ASP A 218 26.44 -20.46 -15.00
CA ASP A 218 27.62 -19.62 -15.23
C ASP A 218 28.68 -19.78 -14.14
N LEU A 219 28.23 -19.95 -12.89
CA LEU A 219 29.09 -20.18 -11.72
C LEU A 219 29.55 -21.63 -11.57
N GLN A 220 29.04 -22.56 -12.38
CA GLN A 220 29.27 -24.01 -12.26
C GLN A 220 28.93 -24.55 -10.86
N CYS A 221 27.84 -24.02 -10.27
CA CYS A 221 27.31 -24.52 -9.00
C CYS A 221 26.95 -26.02 -9.13
N GLN A 222 27.38 -26.83 -8.17
CA GLN A 222 27.15 -28.29 -8.14
C GLN A 222 25.86 -28.67 -7.42
#